data_AF-A0A1G3ZK36-F1
#
_entry.id   AF-A0A1G3ZK36-F1
#
_cell.length_a   1.000
_cell.length_b   1.000
_cell.length_c   1.000
_cell.angle_alpha   90.00
_cell.angle_beta   90.00
_cell.angle_gamma   90.00
#
_symmetry.space_group_name_H-M   'P 1'
#
loop_
_entity.id
_entity.type
_entity.pdbx_description
1 polymer ?
#
loop_
_entity_poly.entity_id
_entity_poly.type
_entity_poly.pdbx_seq_one_letter_code
_entity_poly.pdbx_strand_id
1 'polypeptide(L)'
;MAALGITQSGLQSQIERATRQYGDGLTLPNIGSKQLAAAKALSEPEQVALIKELAIAAKTIMMSPAFQAAHDAYIAEKHKAVNHGLKVKSGEQMLHQISSRGGAAEFELKMKRDMAAIYVQMAMETGIEDLKQMFDASLKEWTAEANKPKNSDRAKYAKLVKQAEAIKDLSVSNPDKFRRGYAVLRSAEADGLDTEEALFGAQASARKEAEQLAWDEHNLRGILKRKLSQVVAEAPTVDFAAQTVQKGSSKVFANPTYEKKSQSWKAMYRAGKGPAAAGLEIARAWLKEL
;
A
#
# COMPACT_ATOMS: atom_id res chain seq x y z
N MET A 1 33.59 5.34 -2.49
CA MET A 1 32.81 4.45 -3.40
C MET A 1 33.63 3.96 -4.59
N ALA A 2 34.30 4.85 -5.33
CA ALA A 2 35.08 4.49 -6.53
C ALA A 2 36.18 3.45 -6.25
N ALA A 3 36.88 3.56 -5.13
CA ALA A 3 37.91 2.59 -4.70
C ALA A 3 37.38 1.16 -4.51
N LEU A 4 36.08 0.99 -4.30
CA LEU A 4 35.42 -0.31 -4.17
C LEU A 4 34.69 -0.75 -5.44
N GLY A 5 34.80 0.01 -6.54
CA GLY A 5 34.07 -0.28 -7.77
C GLY A 5 32.55 -0.17 -7.63
N ILE A 6 32.06 0.57 -6.63
CA ILE A 6 30.62 0.85 -6.47
C ILE A 6 30.30 2.05 -7.36
N THR A 7 29.54 1.80 -8.43
CA THR A 7 29.08 2.84 -9.35
C THR A 7 27.79 3.49 -8.84
N GLN A 8 27.50 4.71 -9.29
CA GLN A 8 26.25 5.40 -8.97
C GLN A 8 25.03 4.62 -9.49
N SER A 9 25.09 4.07 -10.71
CA SER A 9 24.03 3.23 -11.30
C SER A 9 23.83 1.92 -10.54
N GLY A 10 24.91 1.33 -10.03
CA GLY A 10 24.88 0.16 -9.17
C GLY A 10 24.19 0.48 -7.84
N LEU A 11 24.55 1.60 -7.20
CA LEU A 11 23.93 2.06 -5.97
C LEU A 11 22.44 2.37 -6.17
N GLN A 12 22.08 3.09 -7.23
CA GLN A 12 20.68 3.38 -7.56
C GLN A 12 19.85 2.10 -7.72
N SER A 13 20.36 1.10 -8.46
CA SER A 13 19.69 -0.19 -8.61
C SER A 13 19.43 -0.90 -7.27
N GLN A 14 20.35 -0.78 -6.30
CA GLN A 14 20.15 -1.36 -4.96
C GLN A 14 19.08 -0.59 -4.18
N ILE A 15 19.09 0.74 -4.29
CA ILE A 15 18.12 1.61 -3.63
C ILE A 15 16.72 1.31 -4.14
N GLU A 16 16.53 1.20 -5.47
CA GLU A 16 15.24 0.86 -6.07
C GLU A 16 14.72 -0.49 -5.57
N ARG A 17 15.59 -1.50 -5.46
CA ARG A 17 15.19 -2.79 -4.87
C ARG A 17 14.77 -2.65 -3.42
N ALA A 18 15.53 -1.88 -2.64
CA ALA A 18 15.25 -1.70 -1.21
C ALA A 18 13.96 -0.90 -0.95
N THR A 19 13.62 0.06 -1.81
CA THR A 19 12.39 0.87 -1.68
C THR A 19 11.16 0.16 -2.21
N ARG A 20 11.32 -0.77 -3.17
CA ARG A 20 10.22 -1.55 -3.75
C ARG A 20 9.95 -2.88 -3.03
N GLN A 21 10.72 -3.20 -1.98
CA GLN A 21 10.48 -4.38 -1.15
C GLN A 21 9.69 -4.00 0.11
N TYR A 22 8.40 -4.36 0.10
CA TYR A 22 7.39 -4.03 1.12
C TYR A 22 7.31 -5.06 2.26
N GLY A 23 8.47 -5.52 2.75
CA GLY A 23 8.55 -6.42 3.90
C GLY A 23 9.20 -5.77 5.12
N ASP A 24 9.03 -6.41 6.27
CA ASP A 24 9.71 -6.02 7.50
C ASP A 24 11.23 -6.19 7.37
N GLY A 25 11.98 -5.15 7.76
CA GLY A 25 13.43 -5.16 7.75
C GLY A 25 14.07 -4.35 6.61
N LEU A 26 15.36 -4.11 6.79
CA LEU A 26 16.19 -3.48 5.77
C LEU A 26 16.58 -4.50 4.71
N THR A 27 16.27 -4.20 3.44
CA THR A 27 16.85 -4.95 2.32
C THR A 27 18.33 -4.59 2.25
N LEU A 28 19.18 -5.57 2.54
CA LEU A 28 20.62 -5.37 2.42
C LEU A 28 21.00 -5.28 0.94
N PRO A 29 21.82 -4.30 0.53
CA PRO A 29 22.29 -4.23 -0.84
C PRO A 29 23.09 -5.50 -1.16
N ASN A 30 22.83 -6.06 -2.34
CA ASN A 30 23.63 -7.18 -2.84
C ASN A 30 25.00 -6.65 -3.29
N ILE A 31 25.99 -6.74 -2.41
CA ILE A 31 27.37 -6.35 -2.68
C ILE A 31 28.14 -7.61 -3.07
N GLY A 32 28.82 -7.57 -4.23
CA GLY A 32 29.63 -8.69 -4.70
C GLY A 32 30.73 -9.07 -3.70
N SER A 33 31.12 -10.33 -3.69
CA SER A 33 32.11 -10.87 -2.73
C SER A 33 33.45 -10.12 -2.76
N LYS A 34 33.88 -9.66 -3.95
CA LYS A 34 35.09 -8.84 -4.12
C LYS A 34 34.97 -7.48 -3.42
N GLN A 35 33.86 -6.79 -3.60
CA GLN A 35 33.61 -5.49 -2.98
C GLN A 35 33.45 -5.62 -1.46
N LEU A 36 32.82 -6.70 -0.99
CA LEU A 36 32.72 -7.00 0.43
C LEU A 36 34.08 -7.28 1.05
N ALA A 37 34.94 -8.05 0.39
CA ALA A 37 36.31 -8.31 0.84
C ALA A 37 37.14 -7.02 0.90
N ALA A 38 37.06 -6.18 -0.14
CA ALA A 38 37.74 -4.90 -0.18
C ALA A 38 37.24 -3.95 0.93
N ALA A 39 35.93 -3.88 1.18
CA ALA A 39 35.38 -3.07 2.26
C ALA A 39 35.85 -3.54 3.66
N LYS A 40 35.98 -4.85 3.87
CA LYS A 40 36.49 -5.43 5.13
C LYS A 40 37.99 -5.22 5.34
N ALA A 41 38.75 -5.00 4.27
CA ALA A 41 40.19 -4.76 4.34
C ALA A 41 40.53 -3.32 4.75
N LEU A 42 39.56 -2.39 4.68
CA LEU A 42 39.72 -1.02 5.14
C LEU A 42 39.89 -0.95 6.66
N SER A 43 40.66 0.03 7.13
CA SER A 43 40.71 0.39 8.55
C SER A 43 39.36 0.89 9.04
N GLU A 44 39.12 0.84 10.36
CA GLU A 44 37.84 1.31 10.92
C GLU A 44 37.51 2.78 10.54
N PRO A 45 38.44 3.75 10.59
CA PRO A 45 38.17 5.11 10.13
C PRO A 45 37.78 5.20 8.64
N GLU A 46 38.39 4.39 7.78
CA GLU A 46 38.05 4.32 6.35
C GLU A 46 36.69 3.66 6.11
N GLN A 47 36.33 2.64 6.89
CA GLN A 47 34.99 2.04 6.86
C GLN A 47 33.92 3.05 7.30
N VAL A 48 34.20 3.84 8.34
CA VAL A 48 33.33 4.94 8.78
C VAL A 48 33.15 5.97 7.66
N ALA A 49 34.25 6.42 7.04
CA ALA A 49 34.19 7.37 5.93
C ALA A 49 33.38 6.82 4.74
N LEU A 50 33.57 5.54 4.41
CA LEU A 50 32.82 4.85 3.36
C LEU A 50 31.31 4.83 3.65
N ILE A 51 30.90 4.48 4.87
CA ILE A 51 29.47 4.47 5.24
C ILE A 51 28.87 5.86 5.11
N LYS A 52 29.58 6.90 5.54
CA LYS A 52 29.12 8.29 5.39
C LYS A 52 28.95 8.66 3.92
N GLU A 53 29.93 8.35 3.08
CA GLU A 53 29.88 8.59 1.63
C GLU A 53 28.69 7.88 0.97
N LEU A 54 28.52 6.58 1.25
CA LEU A 54 27.41 5.77 0.71
C LEU A 54 26.04 6.30 1.16
N ALA A 55 25.90 6.69 2.43
CA ALA A 55 24.64 7.18 2.96
C ALA A 55 24.27 8.55 2.38
N ILE A 56 25.25 9.46 2.20
CA ILE A 56 25.05 10.75 1.54
C ILE A 56 24.65 10.55 0.07
N ALA A 57 25.34 9.66 -0.65
CA ALA A 57 25.02 9.34 -2.03
C ALA A 57 23.62 8.73 -2.17
N ALA A 58 23.25 7.80 -1.28
CA ALA A 58 21.93 7.20 -1.26
C ALA A 58 20.84 8.23 -1.01
N LYS A 59 21.01 9.11 -0.02
CA LYS A 59 20.09 10.22 0.24
C LYS A 59 19.96 11.14 -0.98
N THR A 60 21.08 11.50 -1.61
CA THR A 60 21.08 12.36 -2.81
C THR A 60 20.27 11.73 -3.95
N ILE A 61 20.44 10.44 -4.22
CA ILE A 61 19.68 9.71 -5.23
C ILE A 61 18.19 9.69 -4.86
N MET A 62 17.86 9.24 -3.64
CA MET A 62 16.48 9.04 -3.21
C MET A 62 15.67 10.34 -3.13
N MET A 63 16.34 11.44 -2.77
CA MET A 63 15.71 12.76 -2.67
C MET A 63 15.70 13.49 -4.02
N SER A 64 16.28 12.94 -5.09
CA SER A 64 16.22 13.56 -6.41
C SER A 64 14.80 13.56 -6.98
N PRO A 65 14.37 14.61 -7.72
CA PRO A 65 13.06 14.64 -8.36
C PRO A 65 12.82 13.46 -9.31
N ALA A 66 13.86 13.06 -10.06
CA ALA A 66 13.78 11.93 -10.99
C ALA A 66 13.46 10.61 -10.28
N PHE A 67 14.13 10.34 -9.16
CA PHE A 67 13.87 9.12 -8.38
C PHE A 67 12.48 9.14 -7.74
N GLN A 68 12.06 10.28 -7.18
CA GLN A 68 10.73 10.44 -6.60
C GLN A 68 9.64 10.20 -7.64
N ALA A 69 9.75 10.82 -8.83
CA ALA A 69 8.80 10.61 -9.92
C ALA A 69 8.76 9.15 -10.40
N ALA A 70 9.92 8.49 -10.51
CA ALA A 70 9.99 7.09 -10.89
C ALA A 70 9.38 6.16 -9.84
N HIS A 71 9.55 6.48 -8.55
CA HIS A 71 8.91 5.74 -7.46
C HIS A 71 7.40 5.94 -7.44
N ASP A 72 6.93 7.18 -7.62
CA ASP A 72 5.50 7.51 -7.68
C ASP A 72 4.81 6.83 -8.87
N ALA A 73 5.44 6.82 -10.04
CA ALA A 73 4.96 6.09 -11.21
C ALA A 73 4.88 4.58 -10.95
N TYR A 74 5.90 4.00 -10.30
CA TYR A 74 5.92 2.59 -9.93
C TYR A 74 4.77 2.22 -8.99
N ILE A 75 4.52 3.01 -7.93
CA ILE A 75 3.45 2.69 -6.98
C ILE A 75 2.05 2.94 -7.57
N ALA A 76 1.91 3.92 -8.46
CA ALA A 76 0.65 4.14 -9.19
C ALA A 76 0.31 2.93 -10.10
N GLU A 77 1.30 2.37 -10.80
CA GLU A 77 1.10 1.20 -11.64
C GLU A 77 0.82 -0.05 -10.81
N LYS A 78 1.71 -0.34 -9.85
CA LYS A 78 1.76 -1.62 -9.12
C LYS A 78 0.73 -1.73 -8.01
N HIS A 79 0.44 -0.62 -7.34
CA HIS A 79 -0.40 -0.58 -6.14
C HIS A 79 -1.65 0.28 -6.31
N LYS A 80 -1.85 0.90 -7.48
CA LYS A 80 -2.90 1.92 -7.68
C LYS A 80 -2.78 3.07 -6.67
N ALA A 81 -1.56 3.35 -6.24
CA ALA A 81 -1.27 4.39 -5.25
C ALA A 81 -1.14 5.76 -5.94
N VAL A 82 -2.12 6.64 -5.73
CA VAL A 82 -2.13 7.98 -6.32
C VAL A 82 -2.38 9.01 -5.21
N ASN A 83 -1.55 10.05 -5.19
CA ASN A 83 -1.76 11.16 -4.25
C ASN A 83 -2.87 12.08 -4.76
N HIS A 84 -4.02 12.01 -4.10
CA HIS A 84 -5.16 12.91 -4.30
C HIS A 84 -5.18 14.09 -3.32
N GLY A 85 -4.19 14.18 -2.41
CA GLY A 85 -4.13 15.18 -1.35
C GLY A 85 -5.23 14.99 -0.28
N LEU A 86 -5.84 13.81 -0.23
CA LEU A 86 -6.91 13.51 0.71
C LEU A 86 -6.33 13.08 2.06
N LYS A 87 -6.97 13.49 3.15
CA LYS A 87 -6.72 12.92 4.47
C LYS A 87 -7.70 11.78 4.69
N VAL A 88 -7.23 10.56 4.47
CA VAL A 88 -8.01 9.33 4.61
C VAL A 88 -7.61 8.63 5.90
N LYS A 89 -8.60 8.06 6.60
CA LYS A 89 -8.36 7.20 7.76
C LYS A 89 -8.29 5.76 7.28
N SER A 90 -7.44 4.95 7.89
CA SER A 90 -7.48 3.50 7.67
C SER A 90 -8.77 2.90 8.26
N GLY A 91 -9.16 1.70 7.80
CA GLY A 91 -10.31 0.99 8.37
C GLY A 91 -10.19 0.78 9.88
N GLU A 92 -9.00 0.46 10.36
CA GLU A 92 -8.69 0.33 11.79
C GLU A 92 -8.88 1.65 12.55
N GLN A 93 -8.38 2.76 12.00
CA GLN A 93 -8.56 4.09 12.61
C GLN A 93 -10.03 4.51 12.68
N MET A 94 -10.82 4.18 11.66
CA MET A 94 -12.27 4.43 11.68
C MET A 94 -12.99 3.56 12.70
N LEU A 95 -12.66 2.27 12.78
CA LEU A 95 -13.23 1.37 13.78
C LEU A 95 -12.95 1.85 15.21
N HIS A 96 -11.76 2.36 15.49
CA HIS A 96 -11.44 2.94 16.81
C HIS A 96 -12.27 4.17 17.16
N GLN A 97 -12.82 4.89 16.17
CA GLN A 97 -13.56 6.13 16.38
C GLN A 97 -15.08 5.95 16.29
N ILE A 98 -15.57 4.75 15.94
CA ILE A 98 -16.99 4.47 15.71
C ILE A 98 -17.87 4.71 16.95
N SER A 99 -17.29 4.61 18.15
CA SER A 99 -17.98 4.88 19.42
C SER A 99 -18.32 6.36 19.63
N SER A 100 -17.73 7.27 18.84
CA SER A 100 -18.09 8.68 18.82
C SER A 100 -19.20 8.96 17.81
N ARG A 101 -20.10 9.90 18.11
CA ARG A 101 -21.21 10.28 17.21
C ARG A 101 -20.71 10.75 15.83
N GLY A 102 -19.57 11.45 15.79
CA GLY A 102 -18.93 11.86 14.53
C GLY A 102 -18.34 10.67 13.76
N GLY A 103 -17.68 9.74 14.45
CA GLY A 103 -17.08 8.56 13.82
C GLY A 103 -18.10 7.56 13.29
N ALA A 104 -19.26 7.39 13.95
CA ALA A 104 -20.34 6.54 13.45
C ALA A 104 -20.88 7.04 12.09
N ALA A 105 -21.09 8.36 11.95
CA ALA A 105 -21.57 8.95 10.70
C ALA A 105 -20.52 8.88 9.58
N GLU A 106 -19.24 9.11 9.89
CA GLU A 106 -18.14 8.93 8.93
C GLU A 106 -18.03 7.48 8.46
N PHE A 107 -18.17 6.51 9.38
CA PHE A 107 -18.14 5.09 9.06
C PHE A 107 -19.31 4.68 8.16
N GLU A 108 -20.54 5.11 8.48
CA GLU A 108 -21.71 4.85 7.64
C GLU A 108 -21.54 5.43 6.23
N LEU A 109 -21.02 6.66 6.13
CA LEU A 109 -20.75 7.29 4.84
C LEU A 109 -19.72 6.54 4.03
N LYS A 110 -18.63 6.07 4.66
CA LYS A 110 -17.65 5.23 3.98
C LYS A 110 -18.24 3.90 3.53
N MET A 111 -19.02 3.23 4.39
CA MET A 111 -19.69 1.98 4.02
C MET A 111 -20.59 2.18 2.80
N LYS A 112 -21.36 3.28 2.73
CA LYS A 112 -22.17 3.60 1.55
C LYS A 112 -21.32 3.79 0.29
N ARG A 113 -20.17 4.46 0.39
CA ARG A 113 -19.23 4.66 -0.73
C ARG A 113 -18.59 3.35 -1.18
N ASP A 114 -18.14 2.51 -0.25
CA ASP A 114 -17.56 1.20 -0.53
C ASP A 114 -18.60 0.28 -1.20
N MET A 115 -19.83 0.25 -0.69
CA MET A 115 -20.92 -0.52 -1.30
C MET A 115 -21.28 0.00 -2.69
N ALA A 116 -21.28 1.33 -2.89
CA ALA A 116 -21.46 1.92 -4.22
C ALA A 116 -20.37 1.42 -5.20
N ALA A 117 -19.12 1.37 -4.77
CA ALA A 117 -18.03 0.84 -5.57
C ALA A 117 -18.23 -0.64 -5.92
N ILE A 118 -18.69 -1.46 -4.96
CA ILE A 118 -18.99 -2.88 -5.20
C ILE A 118 -20.09 -3.06 -6.25
N TYR A 119 -21.21 -2.34 -6.15
CA TYR A 119 -22.32 -2.48 -7.11
C TYR A 119 -21.91 -2.04 -8.52
N VAL A 120 -21.20 -0.92 -8.62
CA VAL A 120 -20.68 -0.45 -9.91
C VAL A 120 -19.67 -1.45 -10.48
N GLN A 121 -18.71 -1.93 -9.67
CA GLN A 121 -17.70 -2.87 -10.13
C GLN A 121 -18.34 -4.18 -10.63
N MET A 122 -19.23 -4.78 -9.84
CA MET A 122 -19.98 -5.97 -10.23
C MET A 122 -20.70 -5.75 -11.57
N ALA A 123 -21.46 -4.67 -11.69
CA ALA A 123 -22.21 -4.41 -12.92
C ALA A 123 -21.32 -4.12 -14.13
N MET A 124 -20.10 -3.62 -13.95
CA MET A 124 -19.17 -3.30 -15.05
C MET A 124 -18.29 -4.49 -15.46
N GLU A 125 -17.96 -5.38 -14.53
CA GLU A 125 -17.03 -6.49 -14.76
C GLU A 125 -17.72 -7.82 -15.13
N THR A 126 -18.98 -8.01 -14.74
CA THR A 126 -19.75 -9.21 -15.12
C THR A 126 -20.04 -9.26 -16.62
N GLY A 127 -20.03 -10.44 -17.26
CA GLY A 127 -20.43 -10.61 -18.66
C GLY A 127 -21.85 -10.07 -18.91
N ILE A 128 -22.13 -9.52 -20.10
CA ILE A 128 -23.43 -8.84 -20.34
C ILE A 128 -24.60 -9.84 -20.30
N GLU A 129 -24.38 -11.07 -20.73
CA GLU A 129 -25.36 -12.17 -20.69
C GLU A 129 -25.66 -12.58 -19.25
N ASP A 130 -24.64 -12.78 -18.42
CA ASP A 130 -24.78 -13.11 -17.00
C ASP A 130 -25.48 -11.97 -16.26
N LEU A 131 -25.08 -10.72 -16.55
CA LEU A 131 -25.69 -9.54 -15.94
C LEU A 131 -27.17 -9.42 -16.31
N LYS A 132 -27.53 -9.76 -17.55
CA LYS A 132 -28.91 -9.82 -18.00
C LYS A 132 -29.70 -10.90 -17.26
N GLN A 133 -29.14 -12.09 -17.06
CA GLN A 133 -29.81 -13.15 -16.30
C GLN A 133 -30.05 -12.73 -14.84
N MET A 134 -29.06 -12.09 -14.21
CA MET A 134 -29.22 -11.54 -12.87
C MET A 134 -30.31 -10.47 -12.84
N PHE A 135 -30.31 -9.56 -13.80
CA PHE A 135 -31.34 -8.53 -13.93
C PHE A 135 -32.74 -9.12 -14.10
N ASP A 136 -32.91 -10.12 -14.98
CA ASP A 136 -34.21 -10.75 -15.24
C ASP A 136 -34.71 -11.49 -13.98
N ALA A 137 -33.81 -12.13 -13.22
CA ALA A 137 -34.14 -12.75 -11.93
C ALA A 137 -34.57 -11.70 -10.88
N SER A 138 -33.81 -10.61 -10.74
CA SER A 138 -34.14 -9.51 -9.83
C SER A 138 -35.45 -8.83 -10.22
N LEU A 139 -35.71 -8.58 -11.50
CA LEU A 139 -36.96 -8.00 -11.97
C LEU A 139 -38.17 -8.87 -11.61
N LYS A 140 -38.03 -10.20 -11.76
CA LYS A 140 -39.07 -11.16 -11.35
C LYS A 140 -39.33 -11.08 -9.85
N GLU A 141 -38.28 -11.04 -9.04
CA GLU A 141 -38.38 -10.91 -7.58
C GLU A 141 -39.02 -9.60 -7.15
N TRP A 142 -38.54 -8.46 -7.66
CA TRP A 142 -39.09 -7.14 -7.37
C TRP A 142 -40.56 -7.04 -7.78
N THR A 143 -40.95 -7.63 -8.91
CA THR A 143 -42.35 -7.70 -9.35
C THR A 143 -43.21 -8.50 -8.37
N ALA A 144 -42.70 -9.62 -7.88
CA ALA A 144 -43.40 -10.41 -6.87
C ALA A 144 -43.58 -9.61 -5.56
N GLU A 145 -42.50 -8.96 -5.08
CA GLU A 145 -42.55 -8.15 -3.85
C GLU A 145 -43.47 -6.93 -3.95
N ALA A 146 -43.51 -6.26 -5.09
CA ALA A 146 -44.39 -5.12 -5.36
C ALA A 146 -45.89 -5.50 -5.39
N ASN A 147 -46.20 -6.77 -5.61
CA ASN A 147 -47.57 -7.28 -5.68
C ASN A 147 -48.06 -7.90 -4.36
N LYS A 148 -47.20 -8.06 -3.35
CA LYS A 148 -47.60 -8.58 -2.03
C LYS A 148 -48.43 -7.54 -1.26
N PRO A 149 -49.70 -7.82 -0.90
CA PRO A 149 -50.61 -6.82 -0.31
C PRO A 149 -50.17 -6.27 1.06
N LYS A 150 -49.35 -7.00 1.82
CA LYS A 150 -48.93 -6.66 3.19
C LYS A 150 -47.42 -6.38 3.31
N ASN A 151 -46.72 -6.18 2.18
CA ASN A 151 -45.30 -5.84 2.22
C ASN A 151 -45.12 -4.35 2.54
N SER A 152 -44.37 -4.01 3.60
CA SER A 152 -44.05 -2.63 3.96
C SER A 152 -43.22 -1.91 2.89
N ASP A 153 -42.43 -2.67 2.12
CA ASP A 153 -41.54 -2.12 1.09
C ASP A 153 -42.17 -2.14 -0.31
N ARG A 154 -43.48 -2.38 -0.40
CA ARG A 154 -44.20 -2.48 -1.68
C ARG A 154 -43.94 -1.29 -2.62
N ALA A 155 -43.92 -0.09 -2.08
CA ALA A 155 -43.68 1.13 -2.85
C ALA A 155 -42.24 1.21 -3.41
N LYS A 156 -41.25 0.75 -2.61
CA LYS A 156 -39.84 0.65 -3.04
C LYS A 156 -39.72 -0.31 -4.22
N TYR A 157 -40.26 -1.52 -4.10
CA TYR A 157 -40.20 -2.50 -5.18
C TYR A 157 -40.98 -2.07 -6.43
N ALA A 158 -42.12 -1.40 -6.28
CA ALA A 158 -42.84 -0.83 -7.43
C ALA A 158 -42.01 0.23 -8.18
N LYS A 159 -41.24 1.06 -7.46
CA LYS A 159 -40.28 2.01 -8.04
C LYS A 159 -39.15 1.27 -8.79
N LEU A 160 -38.57 0.24 -8.17
CA LEU A 160 -37.51 -0.58 -8.80
C LEU A 160 -37.99 -1.24 -10.09
N VAL A 161 -39.18 -1.86 -10.09
CA VAL A 161 -39.78 -2.46 -11.30
C VAL A 161 -39.93 -1.43 -12.41
N LYS A 162 -40.48 -0.24 -12.10
CA LYS A 162 -40.63 0.83 -13.09
C LYS A 162 -39.29 1.26 -13.70
N GLN A 163 -38.26 1.40 -12.87
CA GLN A 163 -36.93 1.80 -13.33
C GLN A 163 -36.23 0.67 -14.11
N ALA A 164 -36.42 -0.58 -13.72
CA ALA A 164 -35.91 -1.77 -14.41
C ALA A 164 -36.52 -1.91 -15.81
N GLU A 165 -37.85 -1.77 -15.94
CA GLU A 165 -38.54 -1.79 -17.23
C GLU A 165 -38.01 -0.73 -18.21
N ALA A 166 -37.58 0.43 -17.71
CA ALA A 166 -37.01 1.49 -18.53
C ALA A 166 -35.62 1.18 -19.11
N ILE A 167 -34.91 0.19 -18.56
CA ILE A 167 -33.55 -0.17 -19.00
C ILE A 167 -33.44 -1.57 -19.59
N LYS A 168 -34.44 -2.44 -19.46
CA LYS A 168 -34.37 -3.87 -19.82
C LYS A 168 -33.87 -4.16 -21.24
N ASP A 169 -34.24 -3.32 -22.21
CA ASP A 169 -33.91 -3.49 -23.63
C ASP A 169 -32.56 -2.85 -24.00
N LEU A 170 -31.96 -2.10 -23.05
CA LEU A 170 -30.63 -1.50 -23.23
C LEU A 170 -29.53 -2.54 -23.19
N SER A 171 -29.76 -3.75 -22.64
CA SER A 171 -28.73 -4.81 -22.65
C SER A 171 -28.26 -5.16 -24.06
N VAL A 172 -29.10 -4.93 -25.08
CA VAL A 172 -28.79 -5.14 -26.50
C VAL A 172 -28.40 -3.84 -27.20
N SER A 173 -29.17 -2.77 -26.98
CA SER A 173 -29.03 -1.51 -27.73
C SER A 173 -27.99 -0.53 -27.16
N ASN A 174 -27.74 -0.57 -25.85
CA ASN A 174 -26.75 0.25 -25.16
C ASN A 174 -26.27 -0.44 -23.86
N PRO A 175 -25.36 -1.43 -23.97
CA PRO A 175 -24.93 -2.25 -22.85
C PRO A 175 -24.35 -1.44 -21.68
N ASP A 176 -23.63 -0.34 -21.95
CA ASP A 176 -23.07 0.51 -20.91
C ASP A 176 -24.16 1.20 -20.09
N LYS A 177 -25.20 1.74 -20.75
CA LYS A 177 -26.33 2.35 -20.05
C LYS A 177 -27.14 1.31 -19.27
N PHE A 178 -27.24 0.08 -19.77
CA PHE A 178 -27.83 -1.03 -19.02
C PHE A 178 -27.05 -1.35 -17.75
N ARG A 179 -25.72 -1.52 -17.85
CA ARG A 179 -24.83 -1.79 -16.70
C ARG A 179 -24.96 -0.72 -15.62
N ARG A 180 -24.90 0.55 -16.02
CA ARG A 180 -25.03 1.70 -15.11
C ARG A 180 -26.40 1.73 -14.44
N GLY A 181 -27.47 1.55 -15.21
CA GLY A 181 -28.84 1.49 -14.68
C GLY A 181 -29.02 0.34 -13.69
N TYR A 182 -28.50 -0.85 -14.01
CA TYR A 182 -28.63 -2.01 -13.13
C TYR A 182 -27.83 -1.86 -11.83
N ALA A 183 -26.64 -1.25 -11.86
CA ALA A 183 -25.89 -0.91 -10.65
C ALA A 183 -26.72 -0.02 -9.69
N VAL A 184 -27.43 0.98 -10.23
CA VAL A 184 -28.33 1.86 -9.47
C VAL A 184 -29.47 1.08 -8.84
N LEU A 185 -30.10 0.16 -9.59
CA LEU A 185 -31.18 -0.67 -9.06
C LEU A 185 -30.72 -1.56 -7.90
N ARG A 186 -29.55 -2.21 -8.04
CA ARG A 186 -28.98 -3.05 -6.98
C ARG A 186 -28.58 -2.26 -5.74
N SER A 187 -28.09 -1.04 -5.92
CA SER A 187 -27.83 -0.15 -4.78
C SER A 187 -29.13 0.28 -4.11
N ALA A 188 -30.14 0.71 -4.87
CA ALA A 188 -31.43 1.12 -4.34
C ALA A 188 -32.19 -0.02 -3.63
N GLU A 189 -32.08 -1.25 -4.13
CA GLU A 189 -32.61 -2.46 -3.49
C GLU A 189 -32.02 -2.68 -2.10
N ALA A 190 -30.73 -2.41 -1.91
CA ALA A 190 -30.04 -2.52 -0.64
C ALA A 190 -30.10 -1.23 0.21
N ASP A 191 -31.08 -0.34 -0.06
CA ASP A 191 -31.26 0.95 0.63
C ASP A 191 -30.04 1.89 0.52
N GLY A 192 -29.29 1.72 -0.58
CA GLY A 192 -28.15 2.55 -0.96
C GLY A 192 -28.54 3.76 -1.82
N LEU A 193 -27.63 4.15 -2.71
CA LEU A 193 -27.77 5.35 -3.55
C LEU A 193 -28.61 5.01 -4.78
N ASP A 194 -29.73 5.70 -4.96
CA ASP A 194 -30.77 5.36 -5.95
C ASP A 194 -30.76 6.23 -7.22
N THR A 195 -29.71 7.03 -7.40
CA THR A 195 -29.46 7.80 -8.61
C THR A 195 -28.08 7.50 -9.17
N GLU A 196 -27.95 7.59 -10.48
CA GLU A 196 -26.68 7.36 -11.17
C GLU A 196 -25.62 8.38 -10.73
N GLU A 197 -25.97 9.66 -10.63
CA GLU A 197 -25.04 10.71 -10.19
C GLU A 197 -24.51 10.42 -8.78
N ALA A 198 -25.39 10.10 -7.82
CA ALA A 198 -24.96 9.80 -6.46
C ALA A 198 -24.11 8.53 -6.39
N LEU A 199 -24.55 7.45 -7.05
CA LEU A 199 -23.85 6.16 -7.01
C LEU A 199 -22.45 6.25 -7.63
N PHE A 200 -22.35 6.80 -8.84
CA PHE A 200 -21.06 6.91 -9.54
C PHE A 200 -20.17 8.00 -8.94
N GLY A 201 -20.74 9.07 -8.38
CA GLY A 201 -19.99 10.04 -7.58
C GLY A 201 -19.39 9.42 -6.30
N ALA A 202 -20.16 8.57 -5.62
CA ALA A 202 -19.70 7.83 -4.45
C ALA A 202 -18.64 6.79 -4.80
N GLN A 203 -18.80 6.04 -5.90
CA GLN A 203 -17.80 5.10 -6.40
C GLN A 203 -16.49 5.81 -6.79
N ALA A 204 -16.57 6.96 -7.48
CA ALA A 204 -15.38 7.73 -7.83
C ALA A 204 -14.65 8.25 -6.58
N SER A 205 -15.40 8.66 -5.56
CA SER A 205 -14.84 9.07 -4.27
C SER A 205 -14.17 7.90 -3.54
N ALA A 206 -14.84 6.75 -3.45
CA ALA A 206 -14.29 5.53 -2.86
C ALA A 206 -12.97 5.12 -3.54
N ARG A 207 -12.93 5.20 -4.87
CA ARG A 207 -11.73 4.91 -5.64
C ARG A 207 -10.59 5.86 -5.29
N LYS A 208 -10.82 7.18 -5.26
CA LYS A 208 -9.79 8.15 -4.87
C LYS A 208 -9.30 7.94 -3.44
N GLU A 209 -10.19 7.61 -2.53
CA GLU A 209 -9.83 7.30 -1.14
C GLU A 209 -8.96 6.04 -1.05
N ALA A 210 -9.30 4.98 -1.78
CA ALA A 210 -8.51 3.75 -1.85
C ALA A 210 -7.13 3.99 -2.48
N GLU A 211 -7.08 4.75 -3.58
CA GLU A 211 -5.82 5.12 -4.24
C GLU A 211 -4.94 6.00 -3.31
N GLN A 212 -5.54 6.91 -2.54
CA GLN A 212 -4.83 7.70 -1.53
C GLN A 212 -4.31 6.83 -0.39
N LEU A 213 -5.10 5.89 0.15
CA LEU A 213 -4.67 4.99 1.21
C LEU A 213 -3.45 4.16 0.77
N ALA A 214 -3.49 3.64 -0.47
CA ALA A 214 -2.36 2.95 -1.06
C ALA A 214 -1.15 3.88 -1.22
N TRP A 215 -1.35 5.15 -1.56
CA TRP A 215 -0.26 6.14 -1.58
C TRP A 215 0.30 6.41 -0.18
N ASP A 216 -0.52 6.60 0.85
CA ASP A 216 -0.07 6.81 2.23
C ASP A 216 0.78 5.62 2.73
N GLU A 217 0.44 4.41 2.28
CA GLU A 217 1.20 3.20 2.58
C GLU A 217 2.53 3.11 1.81
N HIS A 218 2.53 3.39 0.50
CA HIS A 218 3.63 3.06 -0.40
C HIS A 218 4.50 4.26 -0.85
N ASN A 219 4.16 5.50 -0.47
CA ASN A 219 4.96 6.66 -0.84
C ASN A 219 6.39 6.58 -0.25
N LEU A 220 7.34 7.16 -0.99
CA LEU A 220 8.76 7.06 -0.66
C LEU A 220 9.10 7.62 0.73
N ARG A 221 8.50 8.76 1.10
CA ARG A 221 8.75 9.39 2.41
C ARG A 221 8.28 8.49 3.55
N GLY A 222 7.10 7.88 3.43
CA GLY A 222 6.56 6.92 4.39
C GLY A 222 7.46 5.70 4.55
N ILE A 223 7.90 5.12 3.44
CA ILE A 223 8.84 3.98 3.45
C ILE A 223 10.15 4.36 4.14
N LEU A 224 10.73 5.51 3.79
CA LEU A 224 11.96 6.01 4.39
C LEU A 224 11.83 6.21 5.89
N LYS A 225 10.76 6.88 6.34
CA LYS A 225 10.48 7.08 7.77
C LYS A 225 10.42 5.76 8.51
N ARG A 226 9.69 4.76 7.99
CA ARG A 226 9.58 3.43 8.62
C ARG A 226 10.94 2.74 8.71
N LYS A 227 11.67 2.63 7.60
CA LYS A 227 12.97 1.92 7.55
C LYS A 227 14.04 2.60 8.41
N LEU A 228 14.15 3.93 8.35
CA LEU A 228 15.11 4.66 9.18
C LEU A 228 14.75 4.57 10.66
N SER A 229 13.46 4.66 11.02
CA SER A 229 13.02 4.51 12.43
C SER A 229 13.36 3.12 12.96
N GLN A 230 13.17 2.07 12.15
CA GLN A 230 13.57 0.71 12.51
C GLN A 230 15.07 0.61 12.80
N VAL A 231 15.93 1.18 11.94
CA VAL A 231 17.38 1.21 12.16
C VAL A 231 17.72 1.95 13.45
N VAL A 232 17.10 3.10 13.70
CA VAL A 232 17.34 3.90 14.92
C VAL A 232 16.93 3.15 16.18
N ALA A 233 15.83 2.41 16.13
CA ALA A 233 15.36 1.60 17.26
C ALA A 233 16.23 0.36 17.49
N GLU A 234 16.74 -0.25 16.42
CA GLU A 234 17.47 -1.51 16.49
C GLU A 234 18.96 -1.35 16.81
N ALA A 235 19.61 -0.30 16.30
CA ALA A 235 21.05 -0.08 16.45
C ALA A 235 21.56 -0.14 17.91
N PRO A 236 20.88 0.44 18.92
CA PRO A 236 21.30 0.36 20.32
C PRO A 236 21.27 -1.06 20.90
N THR A 237 20.55 -1.99 20.27
CA THR A 237 20.42 -3.37 20.73
C THR A 237 21.50 -4.29 20.16
N VAL A 238 22.41 -3.78 19.33
CA VAL A 238 23.48 -4.56 18.72
C VAL A 238 24.59 -4.79 19.73
N ASP A 239 24.81 -6.07 20.05
CA ASP A 239 25.93 -6.51 20.87
C ASP A 239 27.15 -6.77 19.99
N PHE A 240 28.02 -5.77 19.88
CA PHE A 240 29.26 -5.87 19.11
C PHE A 240 30.31 -6.79 19.75
N ALA A 241 30.12 -7.21 21.00
CA ALA A 241 30.96 -8.21 21.66
C ALA A 241 30.45 -9.64 21.46
N ALA A 242 29.34 -9.83 20.74
CA ALA A 242 28.77 -11.13 20.47
C ALA A 242 29.81 -12.07 19.84
N GLN A 243 29.98 -13.25 20.44
CA GLN A 243 30.91 -14.26 19.95
C GLN A 243 30.30 -15.05 18.78
N THR A 244 31.17 -15.47 17.86
CA THR A 244 30.81 -16.30 16.71
C THR A 244 31.72 -17.51 16.63
N VAL A 245 31.16 -18.68 16.31
CA VAL A 245 31.86 -19.95 16.18
C VAL A 245 31.76 -20.49 14.75
N GLN A 246 32.75 -21.27 14.33
CA GLN A 246 32.72 -21.95 13.05
C GLN A 246 31.84 -23.21 13.16
N LYS A 247 30.84 -23.33 12.28
CA LYS A 247 29.99 -24.52 12.16
C LYS A 247 29.96 -24.97 10.70
N GLY A 248 30.78 -25.97 10.37
CA GLY A 248 31.01 -26.39 8.98
C GLY A 248 31.68 -25.28 8.17
N SER A 249 31.10 -24.91 7.02
CA SER A 249 31.57 -23.82 6.16
C SER A 249 31.09 -22.43 6.59
N SER A 250 30.22 -22.34 7.61
CA SER A 250 29.58 -21.08 8.00
C SER A 250 30.01 -20.61 9.38
N LYS A 251 30.12 -19.29 9.55
CA LYS A 251 30.34 -18.63 10.84
C LYS A 251 28.98 -18.24 11.43
N VAL A 252 28.66 -18.78 12.61
CA VAL A 252 27.37 -18.57 13.31
C VAL A 252 27.60 -17.91 14.67
N PHE A 253 26.60 -17.22 15.20
CA PHE A 253 26.66 -16.70 16.57
C PHE A 253 26.67 -17.84 17.59
N ALA A 254 27.52 -17.73 18.60
CA ALA A 254 27.57 -18.68 19.71
C ALA A 254 26.25 -18.69 20.50
N ASN A 255 25.61 -17.52 20.61
CA ASN A 255 24.30 -17.37 21.22
C ASN A 255 23.19 -17.57 20.16
N PRO A 256 22.34 -18.63 20.27
CA PRO A 256 21.27 -18.90 19.32
C PRO A 256 20.22 -17.79 19.22
N THR A 257 20.07 -16.95 20.25
CA THR A 257 19.12 -15.83 20.21
C THR A 257 19.56 -14.75 19.22
N TYR A 258 20.86 -14.58 19.00
CA TYR A 258 21.40 -13.65 18.00
C TYR A 258 21.18 -14.15 16.57
N GLU A 259 21.02 -15.45 16.38
CA GLU A 259 20.62 -15.98 15.07
C GLU A 259 19.17 -15.64 14.70
N LYS A 260 18.32 -15.37 15.68
CA LYS A 260 16.94 -14.93 15.46
C LYS A 260 16.79 -13.42 15.27
N LYS A 261 17.87 -12.64 15.43
CA LYS A 261 17.86 -11.19 15.18
C LYS A 261 17.66 -10.89 13.69
N SER A 262 17.15 -9.70 13.41
CA SER A 262 16.87 -9.26 12.04
C SER A 262 18.14 -9.19 11.18
N GLN A 263 17.97 -9.10 9.86
CA GLN A 263 19.10 -8.91 8.94
C GLN A 263 19.80 -7.57 9.14
N SER A 264 19.07 -6.50 9.50
CA SER A 264 19.67 -5.19 9.78
C SER A 264 20.53 -5.23 11.04
N TRP A 265 20.08 -5.89 12.11
CA TRP A 265 20.88 -6.13 13.31
C TRP A 265 22.19 -6.83 12.98
N LYS A 266 22.10 -7.94 12.21
CA LYS A 266 23.28 -8.72 11.79
C LYS A 266 24.20 -7.93 10.86
N ALA A 267 23.65 -7.06 10.01
CA ALA A 267 24.44 -6.19 9.14
C ALA A 267 25.22 -5.14 9.93
N MET A 268 24.59 -4.50 10.91
CA MET A 268 25.26 -3.58 11.83
C MET A 268 26.37 -4.28 12.59
N TYR A 269 26.10 -5.46 13.18
CA TYR A 269 27.14 -6.28 13.83
C TYR A 269 28.33 -6.57 12.91
N ARG A 270 28.07 -7.01 11.67
CA ARG A 270 29.12 -7.33 10.69
C ARG A 270 29.91 -6.11 10.21
N ALA A 271 29.29 -4.94 10.21
CA ALA A 271 29.94 -3.67 9.86
C ALA A 271 30.85 -3.16 10.99
N GLY A 272 30.58 -3.55 12.24
CA GLY A 272 31.34 -3.11 13.41
C GLY A 272 30.79 -1.81 14.03
N LYS A 273 31.31 -1.49 15.23
CA LYS A 273 30.76 -0.44 16.10
C LYS A 273 30.87 0.95 15.46
N GLY A 274 32.05 1.35 14.99
CA GLY A 274 32.26 2.66 14.36
C GLY A 274 31.37 2.87 13.13
N PRO A 275 31.41 1.99 12.12
CA PRO A 275 30.59 2.13 10.91
C PRO A 275 29.08 2.12 11.21
N ALA A 276 28.62 1.28 12.13
CA ALA A 276 27.22 1.26 12.56
C ALA A 276 26.80 2.57 13.26
N ALA A 277 27.65 3.12 14.13
CA ALA A 277 27.39 4.40 14.79
C ALA A 277 27.29 5.56 13.77
N ALA A 278 28.18 5.60 12.78
CA ALA A 278 28.13 6.60 11.71
C ALA A 278 26.84 6.50 10.87
N GLY A 279 26.41 5.27 10.54
CA GLY A 279 25.13 5.04 9.85
C GLY A 279 23.93 5.49 10.70
N LEU A 280 23.95 5.23 12.01
CA LEU A 280 22.91 5.63 12.95
C LEU A 280 22.78 7.16 13.06
N GLU A 281 23.89 7.88 13.12
CA GLU A 281 23.90 9.35 13.14
C GLU A 281 23.21 9.94 11.91
N ILE A 282 23.55 9.42 10.72
CA ILE A 282 22.95 9.87 9.46
C ILE A 282 21.46 9.51 9.41
N ALA A 283 21.08 8.31 9.85
CA ALA A 283 19.68 7.90 9.89
C ALA A 283 18.84 8.83 10.78
N ARG A 284 19.36 9.20 11.95
CA ARG A 284 18.71 10.17 12.85
C ARG A 284 18.61 11.56 12.23
N ALA A 285 19.68 12.03 11.58
CA ALA A 285 19.68 13.32 10.91
C ALA A 285 18.64 13.37 9.78
N TRP A 286 18.62 12.33 8.93
CA TRP A 286 17.68 12.25 7.82
C TRP A 286 16.23 12.14 8.28
N LEU A 287 15.93 11.38 9.34
CA LEU A 287 14.58 11.33 9.91
C LEU A 287 14.05 12.70 10.34
N LYS A 288 14.90 13.60 10.84
CA LYS A 288 14.49 14.96 11.23
C LYS A 288 14.10 15.84 10.04
N GLU A 289 14.58 15.50 8.84
CA GLU A 289 14.30 16.26 7.60
C GLU A 289 13.05 15.76 6.86
N LEU A 290 12.59 14.54 7.15
CA LEU A 290 11.49 13.88 6.43
C LEU A 290 10.11 14.28 6.95
#